data_AF-A0A8T4X668-F1
#
_entry.id   AF-A0A8T4X668-F1
#
_cell.length_a   1.000
_cell.length_b   1.000
_cell.length_c   1.000
_cell.angle_alpha   90.00
_cell.angle_beta   90.00
_cell.angle_gamma   90.00
#
_symmetry.space_group_name_H-M   'P 1'
#
loop_
_entity.id
_entity.type
_entity.pdbx_description
1 polymer ?
#
loop_
_entity_poly.entity_id
_entity_poly.type
_entity_poly.pdbx_seq_one_letter_code
_entity_poly.pdbx_strand_id
1 'polypeptide(L)'
;MYSFESLLQSAQYIINTYHKNESKFFAKCNFLIEFAQETDDAFGFVDGTFPNYRIGIHELFDKLTNEDQRFITMTIVHELLHIIHADWNESQVAGEEYRLANLAGYFDTLQRRDGAYLKRVRNFRDLS
;
A
#
# COMPACT_ATOMS: atom_id res chain seq x y z
N MET A 1 -5.25 15.07 10.50
CA MET A 1 -4.37 13.95 10.86
C MET A 1 -5.02 12.71 10.29
N TYR A 2 -4.44 12.09 9.28
CA TYR A 2 -4.99 10.86 8.68
C TYR A 2 -4.63 9.67 9.56
N SER A 3 -5.56 8.73 9.71
CA SER A 3 -5.34 7.46 10.40
C SER A 3 -5.10 6.36 9.37
N PHE A 4 -4.44 5.27 9.75
CA PHE A 4 -4.36 4.10 8.89
C PHE A 4 -5.74 3.57 8.47
N GLU A 5 -6.76 3.76 9.32
CA GLU A 5 -8.14 3.43 8.99
C GLU A 5 -8.65 4.22 7.76
N SER A 6 -8.38 5.53 7.66
CA SER A 6 -8.84 6.31 6.50
C SER A 6 -8.06 6.00 5.22
N LEU A 7 -6.79 5.63 5.34
CA LEU A 7 -5.97 5.16 4.20
C LEU A 7 -6.45 3.78 3.71
N LEU A 8 -6.77 2.86 4.64
CA LEU A 8 -7.36 1.57 4.32
C LEU A 8 -8.72 1.71 3.62
N GLN A 9 -9.60 2.57 4.15
CA GLN A 9 -10.90 2.85 3.52
C GLN A 9 -10.73 3.39 2.10
N SER A 10 -9.73 4.26 1.88
CA SER A 10 -9.41 4.80 0.55
C SER A 10 -8.90 3.71 -0.39
N ALA A 11 -8.03 2.81 0.07
CA ALA A 11 -7.55 1.67 -0.72
C ALA A 11 -8.69 0.71 -1.08
N GLN A 12 -9.54 0.36 -0.11
CA GLN A 12 -10.73 -0.47 -0.34
C GLN A 12 -11.70 0.19 -1.33
N TYR A 13 -11.89 1.52 -1.24
CA TYR A 13 -12.70 2.27 -2.18
C TYR A 13 -12.15 2.16 -3.62
N ILE A 14 -10.84 2.30 -3.81
CA ILE A 14 -10.20 2.15 -5.12
C ILE A 14 -10.46 0.75 -5.69
N ILE A 15 -10.24 -0.30 -4.91
CA ILE A 15 -10.46 -1.68 -5.34
C ILE A 15 -11.93 -1.91 -5.71
N ASN A 16 -12.85 -1.52 -4.81
CA ASN A 16 -14.29 -1.72 -5.00
C ASN A 16 -14.83 -0.98 -6.22
N THR A 17 -14.23 0.16 -6.58
CA THR A 17 -14.67 1.02 -7.68
C THR A 17 -14.07 0.59 -9.02
N TYR A 18 -12.78 0.27 -9.05
CA TYR A 18 -12.01 0.16 -10.30
C TYR A 18 -11.47 -1.23 -10.61
N HIS A 19 -11.52 -2.17 -9.66
CA HIS A 19 -11.05 -3.55 -9.83
C HIS A 19 -12.21 -4.55 -9.77
N LYS A 20 -12.70 -4.83 -8.57
CA LYS A 20 -13.80 -5.76 -8.29
C LYS A 20 -14.46 -5.34 -6.99
N ASN A 21 -15.79 -5.37 -6.95
CA ASN A 21 -16.52 -5.04 -5.74
C ASN A 21 -16.38 -6.14 -4.68
N GLU A 22 -15.43 -5.96 -3.77
CA GLU A 22 -15.07 -6.83 -2.65
C GLU A 22 -15.59 -6.32 -1.29
N SER A 23 -16.55 -5.39 -1.30
CA SER A 23 -17.11 -4.80 -0.07
C SER A 23 -17.56 -5.84 0.96
N LYS A 24 -18.14 -6.97 0.50
CA LYS A 24 -18.59 -8.07 1.37
C LYS A 24 -17.43 -8.88 1.96
N PHE A 25 -16.33 -9.00 1.23
CA PHE A 25 -15.13 -9.69 1.69
C PHE A 25 -14.43 -8.83 2.74
N PHE A 26 -14.20 -7.54 2.44
CA PHE A 26 -13.57 -6.61 3.37
C PHE A 26 -14.34 -6.43 4.67
N ALA A 27 -15.68 -6.40 4.62
CA ALA A 27 -16.51 -6.32 5.82
C ALA A 27 -16.36 -7.51 6.79
N LYS A 28 -15.76 -8.62 6.33
CA LYS A 28 -15.49 -9.82 7.15
C LYS A 28 -14.03 -9.92 7.58
N CYS A 29 -13.15 -9.03 7.09
CA CYS A 29 -11.73 -9.05 7.38
C CYS A 29 -11.39 -8.07 8.50
N ASN A 30 -10.38 -8.43 9.29
CA ASN A 30 -9.76 -7.58 10.29
C ASN A 30 -8.37 -7.22 9.79
N PHE A 31 -8.10 -5.93 9.66
CA PHE A 31 -6.81 -5.42 9.18
C PHE A 31 -6.09 -4.70 10.32
N LEU A 32 -4.87 -5.13 10.61
CA LEU A 32 -3.91 -4.38 11.41
C LEU A 32 -2.90 -3.74 10.47
N ILE A 33 -2.81 -2.41 10.48
CA ILE A 33 -1.83 -1.67 9.69
C ILE A 33 -0.89 -0.94 10.63
N GLU A 34 0.40 -1.10 10.40
CA GLU A 34 1.44 -0.47 11.21
C GLU A 34 2.67 -0.13 10.37
N PHE A 35 3.46 0.81 10.86
CA PHE A 35 4.82 0.97 10.36
C PHE A 35 5.68 -0.16 10.92
N ALA A 36 6.36 -0.88 10.03
CA ALA A 36 7.25 -1.98 10.39
C ALA A 36 8.52 -1.86 9.56
N GLN A 37 9.66 -2.14 10.20
CA GLN A 37 10.95 -2.17 9.54
C GLN A 37 11.05 -3.45 8.69
N GLU A 38 10.84 -3.30 7.39
CA GLU A 38 11.03 -4.35 6.39
C GLU A 38 12.46 -4.30 5.82
N THR A 39 12.89 -5.40 5.21
CA THR A 39 14.13 -5.50 4.46
C THR A 39 14.21 -4.44 3.35
N ASP A 40 15.43 -3.97 3.06
CA ASP A 40 15.79 -2.81 2.22
C ASP A 40 15.16 -2.71 0.80
N ASP A 41 14.31 -3.63 0.34
CA ASP A 41 13.78 -3.64 -1.03
C ASP A 41 12.23 -3.70 -1.13
N ALA A 42 11.48 -3.76 -0.02
CA ALA A 42 10.01 -3.82 -0.03
C ALA A 42 9.36 -2.58 0.63
N PHE A 43 8.29 -2.07 0.02
CA PHE A 43 7.57 -0.88 0.51
C PHE A 43 6.49 -1.21 1.56
N GLY A 44 6.06 -2.45 1.57
CA GLY A 44 5.13 -3.02 2.52
C GLY A 44 5.11 -4.54 2.38
N PHE A 45 4.37 -5.18 3.27
CA PHE A 45 4.10 -6.61 3.22
C PHE A 45 2.71 -6.89 3.74
N VAL A 46 2.21 -8.09 3.40
CA VAL A 46 1.05 -8.69 4.03
C VAL A 46 1.40 -10.03 4.67
N ASP A 47 0.90 -10.25 5.88
CA ASP A 47 0.93 -11.53 6.59
C ASP A 47 -0.46 -11.85 7.14
N GLY A 48 -0.68 -13.12 7.47
CA GLY A 48 -1.94 -13.64 7.99
C GLY A 48 -2.84 -14.27 6.93
N THR A 49 -4.03 -14.67 7.38
CA THR A 49 -5.01 -15.40 6.58
C THR A 49 -6.41 -15.03 7.04
N PHE A 50 -7.39 -15.18 6.15
CA PHE A 50 -8.79 -14.87 6.45
C PHE A 50 -9.23 -15.39 7.83
N PRO A 51 -9.85 -14.55 8.69
CA PRO A 51 -10.22 -13.16 8.44
C PRO A 51 -9.16 -12.12 8.85
N ASN A 52 -8.01 -12.50 9.40
CA ASN A 52 -7.07 -11.57 10.04
C ASN A 52 -5.82 -11.35 9.20
N TYR A 53 -5.57 -10.10 8.82
CA TYR A 53 -4.42 -9.70 8.02
C TYR A 53 -3.63 -8.59 8.72
N ARG A 54 -2.31 -8.68 8.63
CA ARG A 54 -1.37 -7.65 9.06
C ARG A 54 -0.73 -7.07 7.81
N ILE A 55 -0.83 -5.74 7.66
CA ILE A 55 -0.17 -5.00 6.58
C ILE A 55 0.91 -4.14 7.21
N GLY A 56 2.16 -4.46 6.94
CA GLY A 56 3.27 -3.61 7.33
C GLY A 56 3.60 -2.59 6.25
N ILE A 57 3.90 -1.38 6.67
CA ILE A 57 4.32 -0.28 5.81
C ILE A 57 5.73 0.13 6.21
N HIS A 58 6.62 0.36 5.25
CA HIS A 58 7.99 0.74 5.56
C HIS A 58 8.04 2.05 6.39
N GLU A 59 8.83 2.05 7.46
CA GLU A 59 9.00 3.20 8.38
C GLU A 59 9.51 4.50 7.73
N LEU A 60 10.08 4.45 6.52
CA LEU A 60 10.51 5.65 5.80
C LEU A 60 9.35 6.61 5.46
N PHE A 61 8.10 6.18 5.63
CA PHE A 61 6.89 6.97 5.40
C PHE A 61 6.18 7.40 6.69
N ASP A 62 6.84 7.30 7.85
CA ASP A 62 6.32 7.71 9.17
C ASP A 62 5.89 9.19 9.23
N LYS A 63 6.51 10.06 8.42
CA LYS A 63 6.13 11.46 8.24
C LYS A 63 5.05 11.59 7.18
N LEU A 64 3.79 11.56 7.60
CA LEU A 64 2.59 11.58 6.76
C LEU A 64 2.33 12.91 6.02
N THR A 65 3.18 13.29 5.06
CA THR A 65 2.82 14.32 4.07
C THR A 65 1.65 13.84 3.20
N ASN A 66 1.02 14.74 2.44
CA ASN A 66 -0.05 14.32 1.51
C ASN A 66 0.47 13.37 0.43
N GLU A 67 1.72 13.51 0.00
CA GLU A 67 2.35 12.59 -0.97
C GLU A 67 2.58 11.22 -0.33
N ASP A 68 3.01 11.19 0.93
CA ASP A 68 3.19 9.94 1.69
C ASP A 68 1.87 9.22 1.94
N GLN A 69 0.79 9.94 2.22
CA GLN A 69 -0.54 9.33 2.37
C GLN A 69 -1.00 8.66 1.07
N ARG A 70 -0.78 9.33 -0.07
CA ARG A 70 -1.11 8.76 -1.39
C ARG A 70 -0.25 7.53 -1.66
N PHE A 71 1.02 7.57 -1.27
CA PHE A 71 1.93 6.45 -1.40
C PHE A 71 1.48 5.25 -0.58
N ILE A 72 1.26 5.45 0.73
CA ILE A 72 0.79 4.43 1.65
C ILE A 72 -0.54 3.85 1.20
N THR A 73 -1.46 4.67 0.68
CA THR A 73 -2.73 4.17 0.13
C THR A 73 -2.49 3.19 -1.01
N MET A 74 -1.56 3.48 -1.92
CA MET A 74 -1.23 2.59 -3.01
C MET A 74 -0.48 1.33 -2.56
N THR A 75 0.39 1.43 -1.56
CA THR A 75 0.99 0.25 -0.92
C THR A 75 -0.10 -0.65 -0.32
N ILE A 76 -1.09 -0.08 0.37
CA ILE A 76 -2.21 -0.86 0.89
C ILE A 76 -3.02 -1.49 -0.27
N VAL A 77 -3.25 -0.78 -1.39
CA VAL A 77 -3.90 -1.36 -2.57
C VAL A 77 -3.12 -2.57 -3.09
N HIS A 78 -1.80 -2.47 -3.19
CA HIS A 78 -0.91 -3.55 -3.60
C HIS A 78 -1.08 -4.79 -2.69
N GLU A 79 -1.00 -4.60 -1.38
CA GLU A 79 -1.18 -5.70 -0.43
C GLU A 79 -2.59 -6.30 -0.46
N LEU A 80 -3.62 -5.48 -0.61
CA LEU A 80 -4.99 -5.97 -0.75
C LEU A 80 -5.19 -6.78 -2.04
N LEU A 81 -4.46 -6.48 -3.12
CA LEU A 81 -4.49 -7.28 -4.34
C LEU A 81 -3.90 -8.68 -4.11
N HIS A 82 -2.81 -8.81 -3.35
CA HIS A 82 -2.29 -10.13 -2.93
C HIS A 82 -3.31 -10.93 -2.11
N ILE A 83 -4.05 -10.26 -1.22
CA ILE A 83 -5.09 -10.91 -0.41
C ILE A 83 -6.25 -11.41 -1.29
N ILE A 84 -6.70 -10.63 -2.27
CA ILE A 84 -7.84 -10.98 -3.14
C ILE A 84 -7.43 -12.04 -4.17
N HIS A 85 -6.19 -12.00 -4.66
CA HIS A 85 -5.66 -12.89 -5.68
C HIS A 85 -4.40 -13.60 -5.19
N ALA A 86 -4.59 -14.56 -4.28
CA ALA A 86 -3.48 -15.33 -3.71
C ALA A 86 -2.67 -16.14 -4.74
N ASP A 87 -3.19 -16.31 -5.96
CA ASP A 87 -2.55 -17.01 -7.08
C ASP A 87 -1.79 -16.07 -8.04
N TRP A 88 -1.92 -14.74 -7.88
CA TRP A 88 -1.20 -13.79 -8.71
C TRP A 88 0.25 -13.66 -8.31
N ASN A 89 1.12 -13.56 -9.31
CA ASN A 89 2.51 -13.19 -9.09
C ASN A 89 2.69 -11.67 -9.02
N GLU A 90 3.87 -11.26 -8.57
CA GLU A 90 4.25 -9.85 -8.40
C GLU A 90 4.03 -8.98 -9.65
N SER A 91 4.30 -9.51 -10.85
CA SER A 91 4.11 -8.75 -12.09
C SER A 91 2.64 -8.48 -12.40
N GLN A 92 1.74 -9.41 -12.04
CA GLN A 92 0.31 -9.23 -12.21
C GLN A 92 -0.25 -8.21 -11.22
N VAL A 93 0.18 -8.31 -9.95
CA VAL A 93 -0.20 -7.35 -8.90
C VAL A 93 0.30 -5.95 -9.25
N ALA A 94 1.58 -5.79 -9.59
CA ALA A 94 2.15 -4.51 -9.98
C ALA A 94 1.45 -3.92 -11.21
N GLY A 95 1.19 -4.72 -12.25
CA GLY A 95 0.46 -4.26 -13.43
C GLY A 95 -0.93 -3.72 -13.11
N GLU A 96 -1.64 -4.37 -12.19
CA GLU A 96 -2.95 -3.94 -11.73
C GLU A 96 -2.87 -2.73 -10.80
N GLU A 97 -1.89 -2.66 -9.90
CA GLU A 97 -1.59 -1.50 -9.07
C GLU A 97 -1.41 -0.24 -9.92
N TYR A 98 -0.60 -0.30 -10.99
CA TYR A 98 -0.41 0.83 -11.91
C TYR A 98 -1.71 1.24 -12.60
N ARG A 99 -2.53 0.27 -13.02
CA ARG A 99 -3.82 0.53 -13.66
C ARG A 99 -4.77 1.24 -12.69
N LEU A 100 -4.88 0.76 -11.46
CA LEU A 100 -5.75 1.32 -10.42
C LEU A 100 -5.27 2.70 -9.98
N ALA A 101 -3.96 2.89 -9.81
CA ALA A 101 -3.39 4.20 -9.52
C ALA A 101 -3.73 5.22 -10.61
N ASN A 102 -3.65 4.84 -11.88
CA ASN A 102 -4.02 5.73 -12.98
C ASN A 102 -5.51 6.12 -12.93
N LEU A 103 -6.39 5.15 -12.70
CA LEU A 103 -7.84 5.41 -12.61
C LEU A 103 -8.23 6.25 -11.39
N ALA A 104 -7.54 6.08 -10.26
CA ALA A 104 -7.76 6.83 -9.04
C ALA A 104 -7.09 8.22 -9.06
N GLY A 105 -6.22 8.50 -10.04
CA GLY A 105 -5.43 9.73 -10.11
C GLY A 105 -4.22 9.77 -9.17
N TYR A 106 -3.60 8.62 -8.90
CA TYR A 106 -2.41 8.41 -8.04
C TYR A 106 -1.16 8.02 -8.84
N PHE A 107 -1.22 8.02 -10.17
CA PHE A 107 -0.13 7.55 -11.02
C PHE A 107 1.20 8.30 -10.84
N ASP A 108 1.12 9.61 -10.61
CA ASP A 108 2.26 10.47 -10.27
C ASP A 108 2.99 10.00 -9.00
N THR A 109 2.26 9.43 -8.06
CA THR A 109 2.79 8.93 -6.79
C THR A 109 3.61 7.65 -7.02
N LEU A 110 3.14 6.74 -7.88
CA LEU A 110 3.90 5.52 -8.22
C LEU A 110 5.16 5.82 -9.03
N GLN A 111 5.12 6.80 -9.94
CA GLN A 111 6.32 7.21 -10.68
C GLN A 111 7.38 7.84 -9.78
N ARG A 112 6.96 8.46 -8.67
CA ARG A 112 7.87 9.09 -7.71
C ARG A 112 8.31 8.17 -6.58
N ARG A 113 7.69 6.99 -6.44
CA ARG A 113 8.01 5.99 -5.41
C ARG A 113 9.51 5.71 -5.33
N ASP A 114 10.10 5.28 -6.43
CA ASP A 114 11.51 4.86 -6.46
C ASP A 114 12.44 6.06 -6.21
N GLY A 115 12.05 7.26 -6.69
CA GLY A 115 12.78 8.50 -6.43
C GLY A 115 12.71 8.97 -4.98
N ALA A 116 11.53 8.86 -4.34
CA ALA A 116 11.31 9.21 -2.95
C ALA A 116 12.05 8.23 -2.02
N TYR A 117 12.02 6.94 -2.34
CA TYR A 117 12.78 5.90 -1.66
C TYR A 117 14.27 6.19 -1.69
N LEU A 118 14.86 6.34 -2.88
CA LEU A 118 16.29 6.62 -3.05
C LEU A 118 16.70 7.93 -2.36
N LYS A 119 15.84 8.96 -2.38
CA LYS A 119 16.10 10.22 -1.69
C LYS A 119 16.07 10.07 -0.17
N ARG A 120 15.12 9.31 0.38
CA ARG A 120 15.00 9.10 1.83
C ARG A 120 16.06 8.15 2.38
N VAL A 121 16.42 7.09 1.66
CA VAL A 121 17.55 6.21 2.00
C VAL A 121 18.86 6.99 2.08
N ARG A 122 19.12 7.90 1.12
CA ARG A 122 20.29 8.80 1.19
C ARG A 122 20.25 9.68 2.43
N ASN A 123 19.14 10.34 2.68
CA ASN A 123 18.99 11.21 3.85
C ASN A 123 19.10 10.46 5.18
N PHE A 124 18.67 9.19 5.25
CA PHE A 124 18.79 8.36 6.45
C PHE A 124 20.24 7.93 6.71
N ARG A 125 20.99 7.60 5.65
CA ARG A 125 22.43 7.29 5.72
C ARG A 125 23.29 8.51 6.06
N ASP A 126 22.89 9.70 5.64
CA ASP A 126 23.60 10.95 5.95
C ASP A 126 23.36 11.43 7.40
N LEU A 127 22.42 10.82 8.13
CA LEU A 127 22.10 11.12 9.53
C LEU A 127 22.61 10.05 10.51
N SER A 128 23.20 8.95 10.02
CA SER A 128 23.79 7.85 10.81
C SER A 128 25.32 7.92 10.85
#